data_AF-A0A960II34-F1
#
_entry.id   AF-A0A960II34-F1
#
_cell.length_a   1.000
_cell.length_b   1.000
_cell.length_c   1.000
_cell.angle_alpha   90.00
_cell.angle_beta   90.00
_cell.angle_gamma   90.00
#
_symmetry.space_group_name_H-M   'P 1'
#
loop_
_entity.id
_entity.type
_entity.pdbx_description
1 polymer ?
#
loop_
_entity_poly.entity_id
_entity_poly.type
_entity_poly.pdbx_seq_one_letter_code
_entity_poly.pdbx_strand_id
1 'polypeptide(L)'
;MAVGDDVDLFGHPMTVVGIAGDADMVLASFVFMTHAAAETVLGSPDTTSFVLVGADDPAAVAASLDAAGLHVVPAATIRANDLAMKGQAYTAAVGLLVAIAFGAGTMFRDCAHSWGEGGWSRW
;
A
#
# COMPACT_ATOMS: atom_id res chain seq x y z
N MET A 1 -9.27 17.95 9.11
CA MET A 1 -10.18 17.43 8.08
C MET A 1 -11.36 16.80 8.77
N ALA A 2 -12.40 17.60 8.95
CA ALA A 2 -13.69 17.24 9.48
C ALA A 2 -14.74 17.39 8.37
N VAL A 3 -15.94 16.87 8.62
CA VAL A 3 -17.08 17.14 7.72
C VAL A 3 -17.38 18.64 7.74
N GLY A 4 -17.55 19.22 6.55
CA GLY A 4 -17.75 20.66 6.35
C GLY A 4 -16.47 21.46 6.11
N ASP A 5 -15.28 20.86 6.26
CA ASP A 5 -14.04 21.52 5.86
C ASP A 5 -13.97 21.62 4.33
N ASP A 6 -13.45 22.75 3.83
CA ASP A 6 -13.08 22.91 2.42
C ASP A 6 -11.63 22.46 2.18
N VAL A 7 -11.43 21.74 1.09
CA VAL A 7 -10.14 21.21 0.64
C VAL A 7 -9.95 21.57 -0.83
N ASP A 8 -8.78 22.10 -1.16
CA ASP A 8 -8.40 22.33 -2.55
C ASP A 8 -7.81 21.04 -3.15
N LEU A 9 -8.48 20.52 -4.19
CA LEU A 9 -8.04 19.39 -4.98
C LEU A 9 -7.66 19.88 -6.39
N PHE A 10 -6.35 20.03 -6.64
CA PHE A 10 -5.80 20.43 -7.93
C PHE A 10 -6.39 21.76 -8.48
N GLY A 11 -6.61 22.75 -7.62
CA GLY A 11 -7.19 24.05 -7.97
C GLY A 11 -8.72 24.08 -7.93
N HIS A 12 -9.36 23.01 -7.46
CA HIS A 12 -10.81 22.90 -7.35
C HIS A 12 -11.21 22.82 -5.87
N PRO A 13 -11.89 23.84 -5.31
CA PRO A 13 -12.36 23.80 -3.93
C PRO A 13 -13.49 22.77 -3.79
N MET A 14 -13.36 21.87 -2.82
CA MET A 14 -14.29 20.78 -2.54
C MET A 14 -14.59 20.70 -1.05
N THR A 15 -15.83 20.41 -0.69
CA THR A 15 -16.25 20.28 0.72
C THR A 15 -16.29 18.81 1.14
N VAL A 16 -15.76 18.52 2.32
CA VAL A 16 -15.79 17.16 2.91
C VAL A 16 -17.19 16.85 3.41
N VAL A 17 -17.87 15.89 2.79
CA VAL A 17 -19.25 15.49 3.15
C VAL A 17 -19.32 14.27 4.08
N GLY A 18 -18.21 13.57 4.28
CA GLY A 18 -18.16 12.36 5.11
C GLY A 18 -16.75 11.85 5.31
N ILE A 19 -16.55 11.06 6.36
CA ILE A 19 -15.28 10.40 6.67
C ILE A 19 -15.55 8.92 6.82
N ALA A 20 -14.86 8.08 6.04
CA ALA A 20 -14.90 6.64 6.18
C ALA A 20 -13.84 6.21 7.21
N GLY A 21 -14.27 5.56 8.30
CA GLY A 21 -13.39 5.21 9.43
C GLY A 21 -12.72 3.83 9.34
N ASP A 22 -13.26 2.91 8.53
CA ASP A 22 -12.90 1.49 8.58
C ASP A 22 -11.97 1.04 7.43
N ALA A 23 -11.18 1.95 6.88
CA ALA A 23 -10.23 1.62 5.82
C ALA A 23 -8.90 1.11 6.41
N ASP A 24 -8.67 -0.21 6.35
CA ASP A 24 -7.41 -0.88 6.73
C ASP A 24 -6.30 -0.62 5.70
N MET A 25 -5.88 0.64 5.58
CA MET A 25 -4.89 1.10 4.61
C MET A 25 -3.70 1.76 5.31
N VAL A 26 -2.54 1.10 5.21
CA VAL A 26 -1.34 1.41 6.01
C VAL A 26 -0.54 2.58 5.43
N LEU A 27 -0.72 2.93 4.14
CA LEU A 27 0.23 3.80 3.42
C LEU A 27 -0.40 4.75 2.39
N ALA A 28 -1.72 4.82 2.28
CA ALA A 28 -2.36 5.65 1.25
C ALA A 28 -3.60 6.37 1.78
N SER A 29 -3.68 7.67 1.47
CA SER A 29 -4.87 8.48 1.66
C SER A 29 -5.74 8.37 0.41
N PHE A 30 -6.99 7.95 0.57
CA PHE A 30 -7.97 7.91 -0.51
C PHE A 30 -9.05 8.97 -0.28
N VAL A 31 -9.52 9.55 -1.39
CA VAL A 31 -10.68 10.43 -1.41
C VAL A 31 -11.72 9.80 -2.32
N PHE A 32 -12.95 9.72 -1.83
CA PHE A 32 -14.09 9.28 -2.63
C PHE A 32 -14.86 10.53 -3.07
N MET A 33 -15.13 10.63 -4.36
CA MET A 33 -15.90 11.72 -4.95
C MET A 33 -16.80 11.17 -6.05
N THR A 34 -17.73 11.98 -6.53
CA THR A 34 -18.59 11.60 -7.66
C THR A 34 -17.78 11.53 -8.96
N HIS A 35 -18.26 10.76 -9.94
CA HIS A 35 -17.59 10.64 -11.23
C HIS A 35 -17.40 12.02 -11.91
N ALA A 36 -18.45 12.84 -11.92
CA ALA A 36 -18.39 14.19 -12.49
C ALA A 36 -17.36 15.09 -11.78
N ALA A 37 -17.21 14.95 -10.46
CA ALA A 37 -16.19 15.70 -9.71
C ALA A 37 -14.78 15.22 -10.09
N ALA A 38 -14.58 13.91 -10.25
CA ALA A 38 -13.30 13.35 -10.69
C ALA A 38 -12.94 13.81 -12.11
N GLU A 39 -13.88 13.81 -13.06
CA GLU A 39 -13.66 14.33 -14.41
C GLU A 39 -13.25 15.81 -14.41
N THR A 40 -13.92 16.61 -13.57
CA THR A 40 -13.60 18.04 -13.41
C THR A 40 -12.19 18.23 -12.86
N VAL A 41 -11.86 17.54 -11.77
CA VAL A 41 -10.57 17.67 -11.08
C VAL A 41 -9.41 17.15 -11.94
N LEU A 42 -9.62 16.05 -12.67
CA LEU A 42 -8.59 15.42 -13.50
C LEU A 42 -8.49 16.02 -14.92
N GLY A 43 -9.46 16.85 -15.32
CA GLY A 43 -9.51 17.43 -16.67
C GLY A 43 -9.71 16.39 -17.78
N SER A 44 -10.30 15.24 -17.46
CA SER A 44 -10.48 14.09 -18.35
C SER A 44 -11.98 13.78 -18.51
N PRO A 45 -12.74 14.59 -19.27
CA PRO A 45 -14.16 14.35 -19.49
C PRO A 45 -14.38 12.99 -20.15
N ASP A 46 -15.50 12.34 -19.81
CA ASP A 46 -15.93 11.03 -20.34
C ASP A 46 -14.89 9.90 -20.19
N THR A 47 -13.98 10.03 -19.21
CA THR A 47 -12.90 9.06 -19.00
C THR A 47 -13.06 8.36 -17.65
N THR A 48 -13.34 7.05 -17.70
CA THR A 48 -13.39 6.19 -16.51
C THR A 48 -12.20 5.25 -16.52
N SER A 49 -11.36 5.32 -15.49
CA SER A 49 -10.19 4.45 -15.40
C SER A 49 -10.56 2.99 -15.13
N PHE A 50 -11.48 2.75 -14.19
CA PHE A 50 -11.93 1.41 -13.80
C PHE A 50 -13.40 1.42 -13.40
N VAL A 51 -14.09 0.31 -13.66
CA VAL A 51 -15.47 0.08 -13.23
C VAL A 51 -15.50 -1.14 -12.31
N LEU A 52 -16.12 -0.99 -11.14
CA LEU A 52 -16.35 -2.09 -10.22
C LEU A 52 -17.67 -2.79 -10.58
N VAL A 53 -17.61 -4.09 -10.80
CA VAL A 53 -18.78 -4.90 -11.17
C VAL A 53 -19.03 -5.93 -10.08
N GLY A 54 -20.21 -5.83 -9.44
CA GLY A 54 -20.74 -6.88 -8.57
C GLY A 54 -21.56 -7.86 -9.40
N ALA A 55 -21.35 -9.16 -9.20
CA ALA A 55 -22.06 -10.21 -9.90
C ALA A 55 -22.27 -11.44 -9.01
N ASP A 56 -23.39 -12.13 -9.17
CA ASP A 56 -23.68 -13.38 -8.46
C ASP A 56 -22.77 -14.53 -8.90
N ASP A 57 -22.40 -14.55 -10.19
CA ASP A 57 -21.36 -15.42 -10.75
C ASP A 57 -20.22 -14.57 -11.35
N PRO A 58 -19.22 -14.18 -10.53
CA PRO A 58 -18.10 -13.36 -10.98
C PRO A 58 -17.27 -14.02 -12.09
N ALA A 59 -17.21 -15.36 -12.15
CA ALA A 59 -16.39 -16.07 -13.12
C ALA A 59 -17.02 -16.01 -14.52
N ALA A 60 -18.33 -16.27 -14.61
CA ALA A 60 -19.07 -16.16 -15.86
C ALA A 60 -19.07 -14.72 -16.39
N VAL A 61 -19.27 -13.72 -15.51
CA VAL A 61 -19.24 -12.30 -15.89
C VAL A 61 -17.83 -11.88 -16.35
N ALA A 62 -16.78 -12.29 -15.63
CA ALA A 62 -15.41 -12.00 -16.04
C ALA A 62 -15.08 -12.59 -17.42
N ALA A 63 -15.46 -13.85 -17.68
CA ALA A 63 -15.25 -14.48 -18.98
C ALA A 63 -16.03 -13.75 -20.09
N SER A 64 -17.25 -13.30 -19.82
CA SER A 64 -18.05 -12.55 -20.80
C SER A 64 -17.45 -11.18 -21.12
N LEU A 65 -16.92 -10.47 -20.13
CA LEU A 65 -16.29 -9.15 -20.32
C LEU A 65 -14.94 -9.29 -21.05
N ASP A 66 -14.15 -10.31 -20.70
CA ASP A 66 -12.89 -10.62 -21.38
C ASP A 66 -13.13 -11.01 -22.86
N ALA A 67 -14.16 -11.82 -23.13
CA ALA A 67 -14.57 -12.16 -24.50
C ALA A 67 -15.06 -10.93 -25.29
N ALA A 68 -15.58 -9.90 -24.62
CA ALA A 68 -15.92 -8.61 -25.23
C ALA A 68 -14.70 -7.70 -25.46
N GLY A 69 -13.48 -8.16 -25.13
CA GLY A 69 -12.23 -7.44 -25.33
C GLY A 69 -11.89 -6.45 -24.20
N LEU A 70 -12.55 -6.56 -23.05
CA LEU A 70 -12.28 -5.71 -21.89
C LEU A 70 -11.19 -6.32 -21.01
N HIS A 71 -10.35 -5.48 -20.41
CA HIS A 71 -9.40 -5.95 -19.43
C HIS A 71 -10.09 -6.17 -18.08
N VAL A 72 -10.16 -7.43 -17.63
CA VAL A 72 -10.83 -7.80 -16.38
C VAL A 72 -9.81 -8.16 -15.32
N VAL A 73 -9.90 -7.51 -14.16
CA VAL A 73 -9.09 -7.84 -12.98
C VAL A 73 -9.99 -8.45 -11.90
N PRO A 74 -9.89 -9.77 -11.61
CA PRO A 74 -10.69 -10.41 -10.58
C PRO A 74 -10.39 -9.86 -9.19
N ALA A 75 -11.41 -9.80 -8.33
CA ALA A 75 -11.28 -9.36 -6.94
C ALA A 75 -10.24 -10.18 -6.14
N ALA A 76 -10.11 -11.48 -6.45
CA ALA A 76 -9.10 -12.34 -5.85
C ALA A 76 -7.67 -11.87 -6.16
N THR A 77 -7.42 -11.38 -7.38
CA THR A 77 -6.13 -10.83 -7.80
C THR A 77 -5.83 -9.52 -7.06
N ILE A 78 -6.82 -8.64 -6.93
CA ILE A 78 -6.68 -7.38 -6.17
C ILE A 78 -6.33 -7.68 -4.71
N ARG A 79 -7.03 -8.65 -4.09
CA ARG A 79 -6.76 -9.07 -2.71
C ARG A 79 -5.36 -9.67 -2.55
N ALA A 80 -4.92 -10.52 -3.48
CA ALA A 80 -3.59 -11.11 -3.45
C ALA A 80 -2.49 -10.04 -3.59
N ASN A 81 -2.70 -9.05 -4.47
CA ASN A 81 -1.78 -7.93 -4.66
C ASN A 81 -1.70 -7.03 -3.43
N ASP A 82 -2.82 -6.72 -2.77
CA ASP A 82 -2.83 -5.94 -1.52
C ASP A 82 -2.03 -6.65 -0.40
N LEU A 83 -2.22 -7.97 -0.25
CA LEU A 83 -1.47 -8.78 0.71
C LEU A 83 0.03 -8.83 0.39
N ALA A 84 0.39 -8.99 -0.88
CA ALA A 84 1.78 -9.01 -1.31
C ALA A 84 2.47 -7.67 -1.05
N MET A 85 1.82 -6.55 -1.35
CA MET A 85 2.34 -5.21 -1.12
C MET A 85 2.56 -4.93 0.37
N LYS A 86 1.56 -5.26 1.21
CA LYS A 86 1.68 -5.17 2.68
C LYS A 86 2.83 -6.06 3.19
N GLY A 87 2.89 -7.32 2.74
CA GLY A 87 3.92 -8.26 3.17
C GLY A 87 5.34 -7.85 2.79
N GLN A 88 5.54 -7.30 1.57
CA GLN A 88 6.86 -6.86 1.11
C GLN A 88 7.41 -5.70 1.94
N ALA A 89 6.56 -4.71 2.27
CA ALA A 89 6.96 -3.57 3.09
C ALA A 89 7.47 -4.01 4.48
N TYR A 90 6.74 -4.91 5.15
CA TYR A 90 7.16 -5.45 6.44
C TYR A 90 8.42 -6.31 6.34
N THR A 91 8.52 -7.16 5.31
CA THR A 91 9.67 -8.05 5.12
C THR A 91 10.95 -7.26 4.87
N ALA A 92 10.89 -6.18 4.10
CA ALA A 92 12.03 -5.31 3.85
C ALA A 92 12.55 -4.65 5.15
N ALA A 93 11.63 -4.12 5.97
CA ALA A 93 11.99 -3.49 7.24
C ALA A 93 12.58 -4.50 8.25
N VAL A 94 11.93 -5.66 8.41
CA VAL A 94 12.40 -6.73 9.30
C VAL A 94 13.75 -7.27 8.83
N GLY A 95 13.91 -7.49 7.52
CA GLY A 95 15.16 -7.97 6.94
C GLY A 95 16.34 -7.04 7.23
N LEU A 96 16.14 -5.72 7.13
CA LEU A 96 17.17 -4.74 7.47
C LEU A 96 17.56 -4.80 8.95
N LEU A 97 16.59 -4.87 9.86
CA LEU A 97 16.85 -4.99 11.30
C LEU A 97 17.62 -6.27 11.64
N VAL A 98 17.24 -7.40 11.03
CA VAL A 98 17.94 -8.68 11.19
C VAL A 98 19.37 -8.59 10.66
N ALA A 99 19.59 -7.96 9.51
CA ALA A 99 20.92 -7.77 8.95
C ALA A 99 21.82 -6.90 9.86
N ILE A 100 21.27 -5.81 10.41
CA ILE A 100 21.98 -4.95 11.37
C ILE A 100 22.31 -5.72 12.65
N ALA A 101 21.33 -6.45 13.21
CA ALA A 101 21.53 -7.24 14.42
C ALA A 101 22.60 -8.34 14.21
N PHE A 102 22.59 -8.99 13.05
CA PHE A 102 23.59 -9.98 12.70
C PHE A 102 24.98 -9.35 12.56
N GLY A 103 25.11 -8.24 11.84
CA GLY A 103 26.38 -7.51 11.68
C GLY A 103 26.96 -7.01 13.00
N ALA A 104 26.12 -6.42 13.86
CA ALA A 104 26.52 -6.02 15.20
C ALA A 104 26.97 -7.22 16.05
N GLY A 105 26.22 -8.33 16.00
CA GLY A 105 26.56 -9.57 16.69
C GLY A 105 27.91 -10.15 16.27
N THR A 106 28.22 -10.15 14.97
CA THR A 106 29.53 -10.60 14.48
C THR A 106 30.66 -9.67 14.94
N MET A 107 30.46 -8.35 14.93
CA MET A 107 31.47 -7.40 15.42
C MET A 107 31.75 -7.56 16.92
N PHE A 108 30.71 -7.74 17.75
CA PHE A 108 30.89 -7.98 19.17
C PHE A 108 31.60 -9.31 19.45
N ARG A 109 31.31 -10.36 18.67
CA ARG A 109 32.01 -11.64 18.79
C ARG A 109 33.50 -11.53 18.48
N ASP A 110 33.86 -10.78 17.44
CA ASP A 110 35.26 -10.61 17.02
C ASP A 110 36.04 -9.73 18.03
N CYS A 111 35.41 -8.69 18.60
CA CYS A 111 35.98 -7.92 19.71
C CYS A 111 36.19 -8.75 20.99
N ALA A 112 35.28 -9.68 21.29
CA ALA A 112 35.43 -10.57 22.44
C ALA A 112 36.57 -11.59 22.24
N HIS A 113 36.77 -12.08 21.01
CA HIS A 113 37.91 -12.95 20.69
C HIS A 113 39.25 -12.20 20.76
N SER A 114 39.32 -10.93 20.31
CA SER A 114 40.56 -10.15 20.37
C SER A 114 40.95 -9.73 21.79
N TRP A 115 39.98 -9.59 22.70
CA TRP A 115 40.22 -9.32 24.13
C TRP A 115 40.62 -10.57 24.93
N GLY A 116 40.33 -11.77 24.42
CA GLY A 116 40.67 -13.04 25.08
C GLY A 116 42.16 -13.43 24.99
N GLU A 117 42.92 -12.88 24.05
CA GLU A 117 44.32 -13.29 23.80
C GLU A 117 45.38 -12.34 24.39
N GLY A 118 45.00 -11.16 24.92
CA GLY A 118 45.96 -10.14 25.38
C GLY A 118 45.92 -9.72 26.86
N GLY A 119 45.00 -10.28 27.65
CA GLY A 119 44.54 -9.63 28.89
C GLY A 119 44.86 -10.27 30.23
N TRP A 120 45.74 -11.29 30.33
CA TRP A 120 46.03 -11.98 31.60
C TRP A 120 47.51 -12.34 31.81
N SER A 121 48.43 -11.38 31.64
CA SER A 121 49.84 -11.57 32.03
C SER A 121 50.48 -10.41 32.78
N ARG A 122 49.66 -9.52 33.37
CA ARG A 122 50.21 -8.35 34.07
C ARG A 122 49.37 -7.84 35.24
N TRP A 123 48.95 -8.74 36.13
CA TRP A 123 48.75 -8.45 37.56
C TRP A 123 48.99 -9.73 38.35
#